data_AF-A0A832ZKM3-F1
#
_entry.id   AF-A0A832ZKM3-F1
#
_cell.length_a   1.000
_cell.length_b   1.000
_cell.length_c   1.000
_cell.angle_alpha   90.00
_cell.angle_beta   90.00
_cell.angle_gamma   90.00
#
_symmetry.space_group_name_H-M   'P 1'
#
loop_
_entity.id
_entity.type
_entity.pdbx_description
1 polymer ?
#
loop_
_entity_poly.entity_id
_entity_poly.type
_entity_poly.pdbx_seq_one_letter_code
_entity_poly.pdbx_strand_id
1 'polypeptide(L)'
;MEVVPLQPLGKEDVKKLETALLVAALFDPEVIEKIKDPRDRVTWVDSLAVAAAAFARRKAGMTIEQIAEEVGRSETTIRNHLEGKTEAGKIIQKVYEKLVKSKGALEIKMIDESIAEKKIERLKEKLDEFESKLKELIDLFDKIKREIE
;
A
#
# COMPACT_ATOMS: atom_id res chain seq x y z
N MET A 1 18.75 -0.89 -9.96
CA MET A 1 17.81 -0.21 -9.04
C MET A 1 18.62 0.27 -7.85
N GLU A 2 18.51 1.55 -7.52
CA GLU A 2 19.18 2.12 -6.35
C GLU A 2 18.53 1.57 -5.07
N VAL A 3 19.35 1.15 -4.10
CA VAL A 3 18.87 0.58 -2.83
C VAL A 3 18.53 1.73 -1.90
N VAL A 4 17.34 1.72 -1.31
CA VAL A 4 16.92 2.76 -0.37
C VAL A 4 17.71 2.65 0.93
N PRO A 5 18.31 3.75 1.44
CA PRO A 5 19.09 3.72 2.68
C PRO A 5 18.17 3.55 3.90
N LEU A 6 18.20 2.37 4.52
CA LEU A 6 17.39 2.05 5.71
C LEU A 6 17.87 2.78 6.98
N GLN A 7 19.15 3.15 7.02
CA GLN A 7 19.78 3.96 8.06
C GLN A 7 20.44 5.16 7.36
N PRO A 8 19.64 6.18 6.99
CA PRO A 8 20.10 7.25 6.13
C PRO A 8 21.17 8.10 6.80
N LEU A 9 22.23 8.44 6.05
CA LEU A 9 23.31 9.32 6.51
C LEU A 9 23.29 10.63 5.72
N GLY A 10 22.99 11.72 6.42
CA GLY A 10 22.89 13.04 5.81
C GLY A 10 21.58 13.30 5.05
N LYS A 11 21.46 14.50 4.48
CA LYS A 11 20.20 15.03 3.96
C LYS A 11 19.68 14.28 2.73
N GLU A 12 20.58 13.84 1.85
CA GLU A 12 20.20 13.14 0.61
C GLU A 12 19.57 11.78 0.91
N ASP A 13 20.22 10.98 1.76
CA ASP A 13 19.71 9.67 2.16
C ASP A 13 18.37 9.78 2.91
N VAL A 14 18.24 10.78 3.79
CA VAL A 14 16.98 11.07 4.48
C VAL A 14 15.87 11.32 3.47
N LYS A 15 16.16 12.13 2.43
CA LYS A 15 15.17 12.42 1.39
C LYS A 15 14.83 11.17 0.57
N LYS A 16 15.82 10.33 0.23
CA LYS A 16 15.59 9.06 -0.48
C LYS A 16 14.68 8.13 0.32
N LEU A 17 14.95 7.96 1.62
CA LEU A 17 14.09 7.13 2.49
C LEU A 17 12.69 7.74 2.64
N GLU A 18 12.58 9.05 2.86
CA GLU A 18 11.29 9.75 2.95
C GLU A 18 10.44 9.53 1.68
N THR A 19 11.03 9.75 0.50
CA THR A 19 10.35 9.57 -0.78
C THR A 19 9.96 8.11 -1.00
N ALA A 20 10.85 7.16 -0.71
CA ALA A 20 10.54 5.73 -0.84
C ALA A 20 9.37 5.31 0.06
N LEU A 21 9.35 5.75 1.32
CA LEU A 21 8.27 5.46 2.27
C LEU A 21 6.95 6.05 1.80
N LEU A 22 6.94 7.32 1.37
CA LEU A 22 5.73 7.98 0.89
C LEU A 22 5.18 7.32 -0.37
N VAL A 23 6.03 7.06 -1.36
CA VAL A 23 5.61 6.43 -2.62
C VAL A 23 5.07 5.03 -2.35
N ALA A 24 5.79 4.19 -1.60
CA ALA A 24 5.30 2.84 -1.30
C ALA A 24 4.00 2.85 -0.49
N ALA A 25 3.77 3.84 0.39
CA ALA A 25 2.51 3.99 1.09
C ALA A 25 1.36 4.39 0.16
N LEU A 26 1.58 5.35 -0.74
CA LEU A 26 0.54 5.82 -1.67
C LEU A 26 0.11 4.76 -2.69
N PHE A 27 1.02 3.85 -3.05
CA PHE A 27 0.73 2.73 -3.94
C PHE A 27 0.31 1.45 -3.20
N ASP A 28 0.16 1.47 -1.87
CA ASP A 28 -0.40 0.34 -1.14
C ASP A 28 -1.92 0.25 -1.45
N PRO A 29 -2.43 -0.91 -1.91
CA PRO A 29 -3.83 -1.05 -2.31
C PRO A 29 -4.83 -0.65 -1.22
N GLU A 30 -4.49 -0.88 0.05
CA GLU A 30 -5.33 -0.52 1.19
C GLU A 30 -5.44 1.01 1.33
N VAL A 31 -4.35 1.72 1.05
CA VAL A 31 -4.30 3.18 1.09
C VAL A 31 -5.01 3.78 -0.12
N ILE A 32 -4.81 3.21 -1.32
CA ILE A 32 -5.52 3.62 -2.53
C ILE A 32 -7.04 3.60 -2.30
N GLU A 33 -7.55 2.56 -1.66
CA GLU A 33 -8.98 2.47 -1.31
C GLU A 33 -9.43 3.60 -0.37
N LYS A 34 -8.65 3.87 0.68
CA LYS A 34 -8.93 4.91 1.68
C LYS A 34 -8.92 6.33 1.08
N ILE A 35 -8.16 6.58 0.01
CA ILE A 35 -8.04 7.91 -0.64
C ILE A 35 -8.90 8.08 -1.90
N LYS A 36 -9.80 7.12 -2.17
CA LYS A 36 -10.73 7.19 -3.31
C LYS A 36 -11.62 8.42 -3.24
N ASP A 37 -12.14 8.76 -2.06
CA ASP A 37 -12.92 9.99 -1.86
C ASP A 37 -12.01 11.22 -2.04
N PRO A 38 -12.27 12.09 -3.03
CA PRO A 38 -11.47 13.27 -3.28
C PRO A 38 -11.40 14.25 -2.09
N ARG A 39 -12.43 14.27 -1.23
CA ARG A 39 -12.52 15.19 -0.09
C ARG A 39 -11.49 14.87 0.99
N ASP A 40 -11.21 13.59 1.19
CA ASP A 40 -10.27 13.13 2.23
C ASP A 40 -8.85 12.95 1.71
N ARG A 41 -8.67 12.91 0.38
CA ARG A 41 -7.39 12.64 -0.28
C ARG A 41 -6.29 13.59 0.17
N VAL A 42 -6.57 14.89 0.24
CA VAL A 42 -5.57 15.91 0.62
C VAL A 42 -5.09 15.68 2.06
N THR A 43 -6.02 15.44 2.99
CA THR A 43 -5.72 15.18 4.40
C THR A 43 -4.90 13.90 4.59
N TRP A 44 -5.23 12.86 3.83
CA TRP A 44 -4.47 11.61 3.83
C TRP A 44 -3.04 11.79 3.31
N VAL A 45 -2.89 12.47 2.18
CA VAL A 45 -1.56 12.72 1.58
C VAL A 45 -0.70 13.57 2.51
N ASP A 46 -1.26 14.64 3.12
CA ASP A 46 -0.52 15.45 4.10
C ASP A 46 -0.08 14.61 5.31
N SER A 47 -0.99 13.82 5.88
CA SER A 47 -0.70 12.98 7.04
C SER A 47 0.36 11.92 6.74
N LEU A 48 0.32 11.29 5.56
CA LEU A 48 1.33 10.33 5.11
C LEU A 48 2.68 10.98 4.85
N ALA A 49 2.69 12.17 4.23
CA ALA A 49 3.92 12.93 3.98
C ALA A 49 4.62 13.32 5.30
N VAL A 50 3.86 13.84 6.26
CA VAL A 50 4.38 14.18 7.61
C VAL A 50 4.91 12.93 8.31
N ALA A 51 4.17 11.82 8.26
CA ALA A 51 4.59 10.56 8.87
C ALA A 51 5.88 10.01 8.23
N ALA A 52 5.99 10.01 6.90
CA ALA A 52 7.17 9.57 6.17
C ALA A 52 8.40 10.44 6.49
N ALA A 53 8.21 11.77 6.48
CA ALA A 53 9.25 12.74 6.82
C ALA A 53 9.77 12.56 8.25
N ALA A 54 8.87 12.36 9.20
CA ALA A 54 9.20 12.09 10.60
C ALA A 54 9.99 10.77 10.73
N PHE A 55 9.52 9.71 10.07
CA PHE A 55 10.12 8.39 10.19
C PHE A 55 11.53 8.35 9.59
N ALA A 56 11.73 8.94 8.41
CA ALA A 56 13.03 9.00 7.75
C ALA A 56 14.09 9.72 8.60
N ARG A 57 13.73 10.87 9.18
CA ARG A 57 14.58 11.64 10.09
C ARG A 57 14.86 10.91 11.39
N ARG A 58 13.86 10.22 11.95
CA ARG A 58 14.05 9.39 13.13
C ARG A 58 15.06 8.27 12.86
N LYS A 59 15.05 7.69 11.66
CA LYS A 59 16.05 6.69 11.23
C LYS A 59 17.45 7.28 10.98
N ALA A 60 17.56 8.59 10.76
CA ALA A 60 18.84 9.31 10.76
C ALA A 60 19.35 9.69 12.17
N GLY A 61 18.64 9.29 13.22
CA GLY A 61 19.05 9.57 14.61
C GLY A 61 18.56 10.91 15.18
N MET A 62 17.71 11.65 14.47
CA MET A 62 17.20 12.94 14.94
C MET A 62 16.26 12.79 16.16
N THR A 63 16.25 13.80 17.03
CA THR A 63 15.35 13.89 18.18
C THR A 63 13.94 14.32 17.74
N ILE A 64 12.92 14.12 18.59
CA ILE A 64 11.54 14.53 18.27
C ILE A 64 11.44 16.05 18.06
N GLU A 65 12.16 16.83 18.86
CA GLU A 65 12.24 18.30 18.77
C GLU A 65 12.79 18.75 17.41
N GLN A 66 13.95 18.21 17.00
CA GLN A 66 14.55 18.54 15.70
C GLN A 66 13.64 18.17 14.53
N ILE A 67 12.96 17.02 14.61
CA ILE A 67 12.01 16.59 13.59
C ILE A 67 10.82 17.53 13.53
N ALA A 68 10.27 17.93 14.68
CA ALA A 68 9.14 18.84 14.78
C ALA A 68 9.45 20.20 14.15
N GLU A 69 10.63 20.74 14.44
CA GLU A 69 11.15 21.97 13.85
C GLU A 69 11.29 21.86 12.33
N GLU A 70 11.99 20.84 11.83
CA GLU A 70 12.22 20.67 10.39
C GLU A 70 10.96 20.38 9.57
N VAL A 71 10.03 19.59 10.13
CA VAL A 71 8.79 19.19 9.44
C VAL A 71 7.71 20.27 9.57
N GLY A 72 7.85 21.21 10.51
CA GLY A 72 6.87 22.27 10.75
C GLY A 72 5.58 21.75 11.39
N ARG A 73 5.71 20.84 12.37
CA ARG A 73 4.59 20.23 13.11
C ARG A 73 4.93 20.16 14.59
N SER A 74 3.92 20.03 15.46
CA SER A 74 4.16 19.90 16.90
C SER A 74 4.89 18.60 17.26
N GLU A 75 5.70 18.60 18.31
CA GLU A 75 6.33 17.38 18.83
C GLU A 75 5.31 16.28 19.14
N THR A 76 4.13 16.65 19.65
CA THR A 76 3.04 15.71 19.93
C THR A 76 2.57 15.03 18.65
N THR A 77 2.39 15.78 17.56
CA THR A 77 2.04 15.24 16.25
C THR A 77 3.11 14.27 15.76
N ILE A 78 4.39 14.67 15.80
CA ILE A 78 5.52 13.83 15.39
C ILE A 78 5.58 12.54 16.22
N ARG A 79 5.50 12.64 17.55
CA ARG A 79 5.49 11.50 18.47
C ARG A 79 4.36 10.53 18.14
N ASN A 80 3.15 11.03 17.91
CA ASN A 80 1.99 10.19 17.57
C ASN A 80 2.18 9.44 16.25
N HIS A 81 2.78 10.05 15.23
CA HIS A 81 3.10 9.36 13.98
C HIS A 81 4.20 8.30 14.20
N LEU A 82 5.29 8.65 14.88
CA LEU A 82 6.42 7.74 15.12
C LEU A 82 6.03 6.52 15.98
N GLU A 83 5.13 6.70 16.93
CA GLU A 83 4.61 5.63 17.80
C GLU A 83 3.48 4.81 17.15
N GLY A 84 3.03 5.16 15.93
CA GLY A 84 1.95 4.44 15.25
C GLY A 84 0.57 4.66 15.88
N LYS A 85 0.39 5.75 16.63
CA LYS A 85 -0.92 6.13 17.20
C LYS A 85 -1.86 6.67 16.13
N THR A 86 -1.31 7.28 15.08
CA THR A 86 -2.08 7.72 13.90
C THR A 86 -2.08 6.64 12.83
N GLU A 87 -3.13 6.62 12.01
CA GLU A 87 -3.26 5.64 10.94
C GLU A 87 -2.14 5.78 9.89
N ALA A 88 -1.78 7.02 9.53
CA ALA A 88 -0.63 7.30 8.67
C ALA A 88 0.68 6.77 9.27
N GLY A 89 0.88 6.93 10.58
CA GLY A 89 2.05 6.39 11.29
C GLY A 89 2.17 4.86 11.17
N LYS A 90 1.05 4.14 11.36
CA LYS A 90 1.00 2.68 11.21
C LYS A 90 1.33 2.23 9.79
N ILE A 91 0.78 2.92 8.79
CA ILE A 91 1.05 2.62 7.38
C ILE A 91 2.54 2.77 7.08
N ILE A 92 3.14 3.89 7.48
CA ILE A 92 4.57 4.15 7.24
C ILE A 92 5.46 3.12 7.95
N GLN A 93 5.13 2.73 9.19
CA GLN A 93 5.84 1.65 9.89
C GLN A 93 5.78 0.33 9.12
N LYS A 94 4.57 -0.09 8.69
CA LYS A 94 4.36 -1.32 7.89
C LYS A 94 5.14 -1.28 6.58
N VAL A 95 5.18 -0.13 5.91
CA VAL A 95 5.96 0.08 4.68
C VAL A 95 7.45 -0.03 4.95
N TYR A 96 7.96 0.61 6.00
CA TYR A 96 9.36 0.52 6.40
C TYR A 96 9.76 -0.93 6.73
N GLU A 97 8.92 -1.68 7.45
CA GLU A 97 9.17 -3.09 7.75
C GLU A 97 9.28 -3.95 6.49
N LYS A 98 8.39 -3.74 5.50
CA LYS A 98 8.48 -4.40 4.19
C LYS A 98 9.80 -4.05 3.50
N LEU A 99 10.21 -2.78 3.53
CA LEU A 99 11.44 -2.29 2.92
C LEU A 99 12.69 -2.87 3.61
N VAL A 100 12.66 -3.07 4.93
CA VAL A 100 13.74 -3.77 5.66
C VAL A 100 13.83 -5.23 5.22
N LYS A 101 12.68 -5.93 5.10
CA LYS A 101 12.63 -7.32 4.64
C LYS A 101 13.18 -7.47 3.22
N SER A 102 12.91 -6.51 2.34
CA SER A 102 13.46 -6.46 0.99
C SER A 102 14.88 -5.88 0.90
N LYS A 103 15.55 -5.64 2.04
CA LYS A 103 16.91 -5.07 2.13
C LYS A 103 17.06 -3.75 1.38
N GLY A 104 16.05 -2.89 1.43
CA GLY A 104 16.04 -1.59 0.76
C GLY A 104 15.61 -1.64 -0.71
N ALA A 105 15.25 -2.81 -1.24
CA ALA A 105 14.66 -2.91 -2.57
C ALA A 105 13.22 -2.41 -2.54
N LEU A 106 12.96 -1.29 -3.21
CA LEU A 106 11.63 -0.69 -3.27
C LEU A 106 10.76 -1.44 -4.28
N GLU A 107 9.88 -2.31 -3.77
CA GLU A 107 8.91 -3.04 -4.58
C GLU A 107 7.58 -2.27 -4.62
N ILE A 108 7.37 -1.49 -5.68
CA ILE A 108 6.07 -0.86 -5.94
C ILE A 108 5.31 -1.75 -6.91
N LYS A 109 4.21 -2.33 -6.44
CA LYS A 109 3.25 -3.03 -7.32
C LYS A 109 2.40 -1.97 -8.01
N MET A 110 2.91 -1.39 -9.09
CA MET A 110 2.06 -0.59 -9.96
C MET A 110 1.03 -1.52 -10.59
N ILE A 111 -0.25 -1.16 -10.50
CA ILE A 111 -1.29 -1.85 -11.23
C ILE A 111 -1.06 -1.49 -12.70
N ASP A 112 -0.52 -2.42 -13.47
CA ASP A 112 -0.56 -2.33 -14.92
C ASP A 112 -2.01 -2.58 -15.34
N GLU A 113 -2.72 -1.51 -15.69
CA GLU A 113 -4.12 -1.57 -16.14
C GLU A 113 -4.30 -2.58 -17.26
N SER A 114 -3.34 -2.71 -18.18
CA SER A 114 -3.43 -3.67 -19.28
C SER A 114 -3.35 -5.13 -18.82
N ILE A 115 -2.60 -5.40 -17.74
CA ILE A 115 -2.53 -6.74 -17.13
C ILE A 115 -3.78 -7.01 -16.32
N ALA A 116 -4.30 -5.99 -15.62
CA ALA A 116 -5.54 -6.10 -14.85
C ALA A 116 -6.74 -6.37 -15.78
N GLU A 117 -6.88 -5.63 -16.87
CA GLU A 117 -7.93 -5.83 -17.89
C GLU A 117 -7.86 -7.22 -18.51
N LYS A 118 -6.68 -7.67 -18.94
CA LYS A 118 -6.51 -9.04 -19.49
C LYS A 118 -6.86 -10.13 -18.48
N LYS A 119 -6.58 -9.90 -17.19
CA LYS A 119 -6.91 -10.85 -16.14
C LYS A 119 -8.42 -10.86 -15.85
N ILE A 120 -9.07 -9.70 -15.89
CA ILE A 120 -10.52 -9.58 -15.76
C ILE A 120 -11.20 -10.31 -16.93
N GLU A 121 -10.74 -10.10 -18.15
CA GLU A 121 -11.33 -10.74 -19.34
C GLU A 121 -11.23 -12.27 -19.27
N ARG A 122 -10.05 -12.81 -18.94
CA ARG A 122 -9.88 -14.26 -18.72
C ARG A 122 -10.74 -14.81 -17.59
N LEU A 123 -11.01 -14.02 -16.56
CA LEU A 123 -11.87 -14.46 -15.45
C LEU A 123 -13.33 -14.49 -15.87
N LYS A 124 -13.78 -13.56 -16.72
CA LYS A 124 -15.12 -13.58 -17.33
C LYS A 124 -15.29 -14.79 -18.24
N GLU A 125 -14.34 -15.05 -19.14
CA GLU A 125 -14.38 -16.24 -20.02
C GLU A 125 -14.49 -17.54 -19.22
N LYS A 126 -13.72 -17.68 -18.14
CA LYS A 126 -13.81 -18.84 -17.25
C LYS A 126 -15.14 -18.92 -16.50
N LEU A 127 -15.69 -17.79 -16.11
CA LEU A 127 -16.99 -17.74 -15.43
C LEU A 127 -18.08 -18.25 -16.38
N ASP A 128 -18.11 -17.75 -17.62
CA ASP A 128 -19.05 -18.20 -18.65
C ASP A 128 -18.90 -19.70 -18.95
N GLU A 129 -17.66 -20.20 -19.03
CA GLU A 129 -17.40 -21.64 -19.22
C GLU A 129 -17.94 -22.47 -18.06
N PHE A 130 -17.71 -22.04 -16.81
CA PHE A 130 -18.22 -22.74 -15.64
C PHE A 130 -19.75 -22.68 -15.54
N GLU A 131 -20.38 -21.56 -15.89
CA GLU A 131 -21.83 -21.42 -15.95
C GLU A 131 -22.44 -22.37 -16.99
N SER A 132 -21.84 -22.48 -18.18
CA SER A 132 -22.29 -23.42 -19.21
C SER A 132 -22.18 -24.87 -18.74
N LYS A 133 -21.03 -25.25 -18.18
CA LYS A 133 -20.81 -26.60 -17.63
C LYS A 133 -21.76 -26.93 -16.49
N LEU A 134 -22.05 -25.96 -15.62
CA LEU A 134 -23.00 -26.13 -14.53
C LEU A 134 -24.40 -26.38 -15.07
N LYS A 135 -24.81 -25.63 -16.10
CA LYS A 135 -26.10 -25.81 -16.76
C LYS A 135 -26.23 -27.18 -17.43
N GLU A 136 -25.20 -27.61 -18.16
CA GLU A 136 -25.15 -28.95 -18.76
C GLU A 136 -25.26 -30.06 -17.70
N LEU A 137 -24.58 -29.90 -16.57
CA LEU A 137 -24.62 -30.86 -15.47
C LEU A 137 -26.00 -30.92 -14.81
N ILE A 138 -26.66 -29.77 -14.63
CA ILE A 138 -28.04 -29.69 -14.13
C ILE A 138 -28.99 -30.40 -15.10
N ASP A 139 -28.89 -30.13 -16.40
CA ASP A 139 -29.72 -30.75 -17.43
C ASP A 139 -29.51 -32.28 -17.47
N LEU A 140 -28.26 -32.74 -17.31
CA LEU A 140 -27.94 -34.17 -17.25
C LEU A 140 -28.51 -34.82 -15.98
N PHE A 141 -28.36 -34.15 -14.83
CA PHE A 141 -28.91 -34.62 -13.56
C PHE A 141 -30.44 -34.74 -13.63
N ASP A 142 -31.12 -33.76 -14.22
CA ASP A 142 -32.58 -33.80 -14.42
C ASP A 142 -33.01 -34.93 -15.36
N LYS A 143 -32.24 -35.22 -16.42
CA LYS A 143 -32.50 -36.37 -17.29
C LYS A 143 -32.37 -37.69 -16.55
N ILE A 144 -31.25 -37.89 -15.84
CA ILE A 144 -31.01 -39.11 -15.05
C ILE A 144 -32.10 -39.28 -14.01
N LYS A 145 -32.51 -38.19 -13.33
CA LYS A 145 -33.60 -38.23 -12.35
C LYS A 145 -34.91 -38.72 -12.95
N ARG A 146 -35.27 -38.26 -14.16
CA ARG A 146 -36.47 -38.70 -14.89
C ARG A 146 -36.39 -40.14 -15.39
N GLU A 147 -35.20 -40.70 -15.55
CA GLU A 147 -35.01 -42.11 -15.95
C GLU A 147 -35.09 -43.08 -14.75
N ILE A 148 -34.94 -42.57 -13.52
CA ILE A 148 -34.97 -43.36 -12.28
C ILE A 148 -36.36 -43.30 -11.59
N GLU A 149 -37.17 -42.27 -11.86
CA GLU A 149 -38.60 -42.17 -11.47
C GLU A 149 -39.51 -42.98 -12.41
#